data_AF-A0AAV4D9M7-F1
#
_entry.id   AF-A0AAV4D9M7-F1
#
_cell.length_a   1.000
_cell.length_b   1.000
_cell.length_c   1.000
_cell.angle_alpha   90.00
_cell.angle_beta   90.00
_cell.angle_gamma   90.00
#
_symmetry.space_group_name_H-M   'P 1'
#
loop_
_entity.id
_entity.type
_entity.pdbx_description
1 polymer ?
#
loop_
_entity_poly.entity_id
_entity_poly.type
_entity_poly.pdbx_seq_one_letter_code
_entity_poly.pdbx_strand_id
1 'polypeptide(L)'
;MNHQNYAKYLSVYYIMLGNLPQQSKDLLQANGFSVSRSDTPASHTAVDMTIEQTINKHAKTSSGIVGFSRSQPAYYTWCVTRHNRAQYVSATYQMAIIESKNCETHEESSLSKRKLSEKAVKKIMDTFSAFLNPFKTERKHLACISSGQKVSEDIADDLLKVEDVGKKSFNEFVDTRLKDKTTRFHKPLTKTKLKTVGSVSKSTQIKSAKNVVKIKAERNIFGQLLVLSQEYQIDMEKVSKYPLSSVLWPLSSPGGLSLKTNKARLLHKLENTLF
;
A
#
# COMPACT_ATOMS: atom_id res chain seq x y z
N MET A 1 -6.43 -8.52 5.13
CA MET A 1 -6.23 -8.86 3.70
C MET A 1 -7.54 -8.65 2.94
N ASN A 2 -7.57 -7.80 1.92
CA ASN A 2 -8.81 -7.40 1.23
C ASN A 2 -9.32 -8.39 0.15
N HIS A 3 -8.65 -9.53 -0.05
CA HIS A 3 -9.00 -10.51 -1.07
C HIS A 3 -9.24 -11.90 -0.47
N GLN A 4 -10.47 -12.19 -0.05
CA GLN A 4 -10.86 -13.49 0.51
C GLN A 4 -10.64 -14.66 -0.46
N ASN A 5 -10.68 -14.38 -1.77
CA ASN A 5 -10.38 -15.39 -2.78
C ASN A 5 -8.92 -15.84 -2.71
N TYR A 6 -7.97 -14.94 -2.43
CA TYR A 6 -6.58 -15.32 -2.21
C TYR A 6 -6.43 -16.23 -1.00
N ALA A 7 -7.04 -15.89 0.13
CA ALA A 7 -6.99 -16.72 1.34
C ALA A 7 -7.55 -18.15 1.10
N LYS A 8 -8.62 -18.24 0.31
CA LYS A 8 -9.23 -19.51 -0.10
C LYS A 8 -8.26 -20.38 -0.89
N TYR A 9 -7.67 -19.84 -1.96
CA TYR A 9 -6.73 -20.58 -2.81
C TYR A 9 -5.40 -20.85 -2.11
N LEU A 10 -4.98 -19.98 -1.19
CA LEU A 10 -3.78 -20.19 -0.39
C LEU A 10 -3.85 -21.48 0.43
N SER A 11 -5.04 -21.82 0.95
CA SER A 11 -5.24 -23.06 1.70
C SER A 11 -5.01 -24.30 0.83
N VAL A 12 -5.50 -24.26 -0.42
CA VAL A 12 -5.27 -25.34 -1.41
C VAL A 12 -3.81 -25.38 -1.84
N TYR A 13 -3.22 -24.22 -2.10
CA TYR A 13 -1.82 -24.10 -2.47
C TYR A 13 -0.90 -24.67 -1.39
N TYR A 14 -1.19 -24.42 -0.12
CA TYR A 14 -0.45 -25.00 1.01
C TYR A 14 -0.52 -26.53 1.02
N ILE A 15 -1.70 -27.11 0.78
CA ILE A 15 -1.86 -28.57 0.66
C ILE A 15 -1.07 -29.11 -0.53
N MET A 16 -1.10 -28.42 -1.67
CA MET A 16 -0.31 -28.79 -2.85
C MET A 16 1.18 -28.79 -2.55
N LEU A 17 1.69 -27.77 -1.82
CA LEU A 17 3.09 -27.73 -1.38
C LEU A 17 3.46 -28.92 -0.48
N GLY A 18 2.57 -29.32 0.44
CA GLY A 18 2.78 -30.50 1.28
C GLY A 18 2.88 -31.81 0.49
N ASN A 19 2.15 -31.91 -0.61
CA ASN A 19 2.06 -33.08 -1.48
C ASN A 19 3.04 -33.05 -2.68
N LEU A 20 4.02 -32.15 -2.68
CA LEU A 20 5.02 -32.12 -3.73
C LEU A 20 5.85 -33.43 -3.79
N PRO A 21 6.26 -33.86 -4.99
CA PRO A 21 7.23 -34.95 -5.15
C PRO A 21 8.53 -34.66 -4.38
N GLN A 22 9.22 -35.71 -3.94
CA GLN A 22 10.45 -35.57 -3.17
C GLN A 22 11.49 -34.71 -3.89
N GLN A 23 11.69 -34.93 -5.20
CA GLN A 23 12.58 -34.12 -6.03
C GLN A 23 12.25 -32.62 -5.97
N SER A 24 10.98 -32.24 -5.98
CA SER A 24 10.56 -30.85 -5.86
C SER A 24 10.80 -30.30 -4.46
N LYS A 25 10.64 -31.12 -3.42
CA LYS A 25 10.96 -30.74 -2.03
C LYS A 25 12.46 -30.52 -1.86
N ASP A 26 13.28 -31.39 -2.44
CA ASP A 26 14.75 -31.27 -2.42
C ASP A 26 15.19 -29.99 -3.13
N LEU A 27 14.59 -29.67 -4.29
CA LEU A 27 14.83 -28.40 -4.99
C LEU A 27 14.44 -27.18 -4.14
N LEU A 28 13.30 -27.22 -3.44
CA LEU A 28 12.89 -26.13 -2.55
C LEU A 28 13.84 -25.97 -1.36
N GLN A 29 14.28 -27.07 -0.75
CA GLN A 29 15.26 -27.04 0.35
C GLN A 29 16.62 -26.54 -0.11
N ALA A 30 17.00 -26.81 -1.37
CA ALA A 30 18.19 -26.29 -2.01
C ALA A 30 18.04 -24.84 -2.53
N ASN A 31 16.98 -24.11 -2.15
CA ASN A 31 16.68 -22.74 -2.61
C ASN A 31 16.49 -22.59 -4.12
N GLY A 32 16.09 -23.65 -4.83
CA GLY A 32 15.92 -23.69 -6.30
C GLY A 32 14.83 -22.77 -6.88
N PHE A 33 14.16 -21.98 -6.05
CA PHE A 33 13.21 -20.92 -6.44
C PHE A 33 13.82 -19.51 -6.38
N SER A 34 15.11 -19.41 -6.06
CA SER A 34 15.83 -18.15 -5.95
C SER A 34 17.23 -18.30 -6.55
N VAL A 35 17.79 -17.18 -7.00
CA VAL A 35 19.11 -17.14 -7.62
C VAL A 35 19.94 -16.11 -6.87
N SER A 36 21.17 -16.48 -6.51
CA SER A 36 22.15 -15.51 -6.05
C SER A 36 23.07 -15.09 -7.18
N ARG A 37 23.42 -13.80 -7.21
CA ARG A 37 24.42 -13.24 -8.14
C ARG A 37 25.77 -12.98 -7.46
N SER A 38 25.85 -13.23 -6.16
CA SER A 38 27.02 -12.96 -5.32
C SER A 38 27.18 -14.06 -4.27
N ASP A 39 28.39 -14.22 -3.75
CA ASP A 39 28.66 -15.19 -2.68
C ASP A 39 28.27 -14.67 -1.28
N THR A 40 27.60 -13.52 -1.21
CA THR A 40 27.17 -12.93 0.05
C THR A 40 25.98 -13.70 0.64
N PRO A 41 26.00 -14.05 1.94
CA PRO A 41 24.87 -14.69 2.59
C PRO A 41 23.58 -13.85 2.46
N ALA A 42 22.44 -14.53 2.33
CA ALA A 42 21.11 -13.91 2.20
C ALA A 42 20.92 -12.93 1.02
N SER A 43 21.71 -13.06 -0.05
CA SER A 43 21.59 -12.24 -1.28
C SER A 43 20.76 -12.89 -2.39
N HIS A 44 20.12 -14.03 -2.11
CA HIS A 44 19.27 -14.71 -3.06
C HIS A 44 18.05 -13.84 -3.41
N THR A 45 17.78 -13.75 -4.70
CA THR A 45 16.68 -12.96 -5.26
C THR A 45 15.76 -13.88 -6.05
N ALA A 46 14.48 -13.52 -6.17
CA ALA A 46 13.54 -14.30 -6.98
C ALA A 46 14.04 -14.43 -8.44
N VAL A 47 13.86 -15.60 -9.06
CA VAL A 47 14.34 -15.92 -10.41
C VAL A 47 13.95 -14.85 -11.43
N ASP A 48 12.69 -14.42 -11.41
CA ASP A 48 12.14 -13.42 -12.33
C ASP A 48 12.87 -12.06 -12.22
N MET A 49 13.07 -11.59 -10.99
CA MET A 49 13.81 -10.36 -10.70
C MET A 49 15.28 -10.49 -11.15
N THR A 50 15.91 -11.64 -10.96
CA THR A 50 17.28 -11.89 -11.44
C THR A 50 17.36 -11.84 -12.96
N ILE A 51 16.42 -12.47 -13.67
CA ILE A 51 16.33 -12.41 -15.14
C ILE A 51 16.14 -10.96 -15.60
N GLU A 52 15.28 -10.21 -14.91
CA GLU A 52 15.02 -8.80 -15.16
C GLU A 52 16.26 -7.90 -15.01
N GLN A 53 17.10 -8.18 -14.02
CA GLN A 53 18.29 -7.41 -13.68
C GLN A 53 19.55 -7.87 -14.44
N THR A 54 19.51 -9.00 -15.15
CA THR A 54 20.65 -9.57 -15.88
C THR A 54 20.35 -9.64 -17.37
N ILE A 55 19.69 -10.72 -17.81
CA ILE A 55 19.39 -11.04 -19.22
C ILE A 55 18.58 -9.93 -19.86
N ASN A 56 17.53 -9.46 -19.17
CA ASN A 56 16.64 -8.44 -19.71
C ASN A 56 17.14 -7.00 -19.48
N LYS A 57 18.16 -6.78 -18.64
CA LYS A 57 18.60 -5.44 -18.24
C LYS A 57 18.90 -4.54 -19.44
N HIS A 58 19.69 -5.06 -20.39
CA HIS A 58 20.09 -4.32 -21.59
C HIS A 58 19.02 -4.29 -22.69
N ALA A 59 17.96 -5.11 -22.54
CA ALA A 59 16.80 -5.11 -23.43
C ALA A 59 15.64 -4.24 -22.91
N LYS A 60 15.72 -3.72 -21.67
CA LYS A 60 14.67 -2.88 -21.07
C LYS A 60 14.65 -1.50 -21.73
N THR A 61 13.44 -1.02 -21.99
CA THR A 61 13.16 0.35 -22.49
C THR A 61 12.51 1.16 -21.37
N SER A 62 12.65 2.50 -21.42
CA SER A 62 12.25 3.39 -20.32
C SER A 62 10.74 3.44 -20.04
N SER A 63 9.88 3.02 -20.99
CA SER A 63 8.43 3.23 -20.90
C SER A 63 7.58 2.00 -21.26
N GLY A 64 8.12 0.80 -21.07
CA GLY A 64 7.43 -0.46 -21.41
C GLY A 64 7.03 -0.53 -22.90
N ILE A 65 6.23 -1.52 -23.26
CA ILE A 65 5.82 -1.73 -24.67
C ILE A 65 4.92 -0.59 -25.16
N VAL A 66 4.01 -0.11 -24.32
CA VAL A 66 3.04 0.95 -24.66
C VAL A 66 3.73 2.28 -24.95
N GLY A 67 4.82 2.60 -24.25
CA GLY A 67 5.61 3.81 -24.48
C GLY A 67 6.75 3.65 -25.48
N PHE A 68 6.98 2.44 -26.03
CA PHE A 68 8.07 2.16 -26.96
C PHE A 68 7.68 2.48 -28.41
N SER A 69 6.54 1.97 -28.89
CA SER A 69 6.02 2.27 -30.22
C SER A 69 4.55 1.88 -30.33
N ARG A 70 3.76 2.68 -31.06
CA ARG A 70 2.37 2.34 -31.43
C ARG A 70 2.30 1.54 -32.74
N SER A 71 3.43 1.32 -33.40
CA SER A 71 3.51 0.60 -34.67
C SER A 71 3.75 -0.89 -34.43
N GLN A 72 2.80 -1.72 -34.87
CA GLN A 72 2.86 -3.17 -34.73
C GLN A 72 4.11 -3.79 -35.42
N PRO A 73 4.50 -3.39 -36.65
CA PRO A 73 5.75 -3.87 -37.26
C PRO A 73 7.00 -3.53 -36.44
N ALA A 74 7.08 -2.31 -35.90
CA ALA A 74 8.21 -1.89 -35.08
C ALA A 74 8.31 -2.72 -33.78
N TYR A 75 7.17 -3.06 -33.19
CA TYR A 75 7.09 -3.96 -32.04
C TYR A 75 7.60 -5.37 -32.37
N TYR A 76 7.16 -5.97 -33.48
CA TYR A 76 7.61 -7.30 -33.87
C TYR A 76 9.12 -7.33 -34.16
N THR A 77 9.63 -6.36 -34.92
CA THR A 77 11.07 -6.22 -35.16
C THR A 77 11.84 -6.06 -33.86
N TRP A 78 11.31 -5.30 -32.89
CA TRP A 78 11.93 -5.18 -31.58
C TRP A 78 11.92 -6.50 -30.80
N CYS A 79 10.80 -7.25 -30.76
CA CYS A 79 10.74 -8.57 -30.13
C CYS A 79 11.78 -9.54 -30.70
N VAL A 80 11.98 -9.52 -32.02
CA VAL A 80 12.95 -10.38 -32.69
C VAL A 80 14.38 -9.89 -32.44
N THR A 81 14.65 -8.58 -32.43
CA THR A 81 16.03 -8.05 -32.40
C THR A 81 16.55 -7.66 -31.02
N ARG A 82 15.69 -7.60 -29.99
CA ARG A 82 16.06 -7.09 -28.64
C ARG A 82 17.21 -7.85 -27.99
N HIS A 83 17.34 -9.16 -28.21
CA HIS A 83 18.42 -9.96 -27.64
C HIS A 83 19.78 -9.60 -28.26
N ASN A 84 19.84 -9.41 -29.59
CA ASN A 84 21.04 -8.95 -30.28
C ASN A 84 21.44 -7.54 -29.85
N ARG A 85 20.47 -6.64 -29.70
CA ARG A 85 20.72 -5.29 -29.16
C ARG A 85 21.32 -5.34 -27.76
N ALA A 86 20.77 -6.18 -26.88
CA ALA A 86 21.30 -6.39 -25.53
C ALA A 86 22.75 -6.91 -25.56
N GLN A 87 23.08 -7.84 -26.46
CA GLN A 87 24.45 -8.34 -26.65
C GLN A 87 25.41 -7.25 -27.09
N TYR A 88 25.04 -6.44 -28.10
CA TYR A 88 25.89 -5.34 -28.55
C TYR A 88 26.14 -4.30 -27.45
N VAL A 89 25.10 -3.95 -26.69
CA VAL A 89 25.23 -3.03 -25.55
C VAL A 89 26.14 -3.62 -24.47
N SER A 90 26.01 -4.91 -24.15
CA SER A 90 26.91 -5.59 -23.21
C SER A 90 28.37 -5.54 -23.69
N ALA A 91 28.61 -5.83 -24.98
CA ALA A 91 29.95 -5.80 -25.56
C ALA A 91 30.56 -4.39 -25.58
N THR A 92 29.78 -3.35 -25.87
CA THR A 92 30.28 -1.96 -25.83
C THR A 92 30.63 -1.51 -24.42
N TYR A 93 29.84 -1.88 -23.40
CA TYR A 93 30.19 -1.61 -22.00
C TYR A 93 31.49 -2.29 -21.57
N GLN A 94 31.70 -3.55 -22.00
CA GLN A 94 32.94 -4.29 -21.75
C GLN A 94 34.14 -3.62 -22.44
N MET A 95 34.00 -3.22 -23.70
CA MET A 95 35.05 -2.51 -24.45
C MET A 95 35.39 -1.15 -23.82
N ALA A 96 34.39 -0.45 -23.27
CA ALA A 96 34.58 0.86 -22.65
C ALA A 96 35.25 0.79 -21.25
N ILE A 97 35.57 -0.41 -20.73
CA ILE A 97 36.03 -0.65 -19.35
C ILE A 97 35.06 -0.01 -18.33
N ILE A 98 33.80 0.18 -18.74
CA ILE A 98 32.69 0.41 -17.82
C ILE A 98 32.23 -0.99 -17.40
N GLU A 99 33.17 -1.77 -16.88
CA GLU A 99 32.79 -2.86 -16.02
C GLU A 99 32.13 -2.17 -14.83
N SER A 100 30.81 -2.33 -14.71
CA SER A 100 30.22 -2.22 -13.40
C SER A 100 30.97 -3.26 -12.58
N LYS A 101 32.02 -2.84 -11.84
CA LYS A 101 32.45 -3.55 -10.65
C LYS A 101 31.13 -3.87 -9.99
N ASN A 102 30.74 -5.14 -10.00
CA ASN A 102 29.57 -5.59 -9.27
C ASN A 102 29.90 -5.16 -7.86
N CYS A 103 29.34 -4.03 -7.44
CA CYS A 103 29.74 -3.37 -6.24
C CYS A 103 29.49 -4.43 -5.17
N GLU A 104 30.56 -4.93 -4.55
CA GLU A 104 30.48 -5.97 -3.51
C GLU A 104 29.53 -5.55 -2.39
N THR A 105 29.19 -4.26 -2.35
CA THR A 105 28.18 -3.67 -1.49
C THR A 105 26.92 -3.30 -2.28
N HIS A 106 25.79 -3.83 -1.81
CA HIS A 106 24.45 -3.45 -2.23
C HIS A 106 24.27 -1.92 -2.18
N GLU A 107 23.53 -1.31 -3.11
CA GLU A 107 23.37 0.16 -3.19
C GLU A 107 22.91 0.78 -1.85
N GLU A 108 21.99 0.11 -1.17
CA GLU A 108 21.48 0.53 0.15
C GLU A 108 22.54 0.49 1.26
N SER A 109 23.63 -0.25 1.08
CA SER A 109 24.77 -0.28 2.00
C SER A 109 25.72 0.90 1.84
N SER A 110 25.53 1.73 0.80
CA SER A 110 26.34 2.92 0.58
C SER A 110 26.20 3.91 1.75
N LEU A 111 27.28 4.63 2.07
CA LEU A 111 27.30 5.61 3.17
C LEU A 111 26.19 6.66 3.02
N SER A 112 25.89 7.09 1.80
CA SER A 112 24.84 8.07 1.51
C SER A 112 23.44 7.53 1.87
N LYS A 113 23.14 6.28 1.49
CA LYS A 113 21.85 5.63 1.78
C LYS A 113 21.70 5.32 3.27
N ARG A 114 22.78 4.91 3.93
CA ARG A 114 22.82 4.74 5.40
C ARG A 114 22.51 6.03 6.14
N LYS A 115 23.18 7.15 5.78
CA LYS A 115 22.90 8.47 6.37
C LYS A 115 21.45 8.92 6.14
N LEU A 116 20.90 8.67 4.95
CA LEU A 116 19.51 8.99 4.64
C LEU A 116 18.54 8.17 5.49
N SER A 117 18.80 6.88 5.64
CA SER A 117 18.03 5.95 6.47
C SER A 117 18.09 6.34 7.95
N GLU A 118 19.28 6.63 8.48
CA GLU A 118 19.47 7.13 9.85
C GLU A 118 18.69 8.42 10.10
N LYS A 119 18.74 9.37 9.15
CA LYS A 119 17.97 10.62 9.22
C LYS A 119 16.46 10.34 9.20
N ALA A 120 15.99 9.38 8.42
CA ALA A 120 14.59 9.00 8.37
C ALA A 120 14.12 8.34 9.68
N VAL A 121 14.92 7.43 10.23
CA VAL A 121 14.66 6.79 11.53
C VAL A 121 14.62 7.85 12.63
N LYS A 122 15.59 8.77 12.66
CA LYS A 122 15.61 9.87 13.63
C LYS A 122 14.34 10.71 13.56
N LYS A 123 13.88 11.07 12.36
CA LYS A 123 12.60 11.77 12.17
C LYS A 123 11.41 11.00 12.73
N ILE A 124 11.37 9.68 12.55
CA ILE A 124 10.30 8.83 13.10
C ILE A 124 10.36 8.82 14.63
N MET A 125 11.54 8.66 15.21
CA MET A 125 11.75 8.69 16.66
C MET A 125 11.36 10.04 17.27
N ASP A 126 11.75 11.14 16.63
CA ASP A 126 11.38 12.51 17.04
C ASP A 126 9.85 12.67 16.97
N THR A 127 9.21 12.14 15.93
CA THR A 127 7.75 12.18 15.76
C THR A 127 7.03 11.39 16.86
N PHE A 128 7.50 10.18 17.18
CA PHE A 128 6.93 9.38 18.27
C PHE A 128 7.13 10.05 19.63
N SER A 129 8.27 10.70 19.85
CA SER A 129 8.55 11.41 21.10
C SER A 129 7.67 12.66 21.26
N ALA A 130 7.43 13.40 20.17
CA ALA A 130 6.67 14.65 20.19
C ALA A 130 5.15 14.47 20.11
N PHE A 131 4.65 13.44 19.42
CA PHE A 131 3.22 13.26 19.16
C PHE A 131 2.60 12.13 19.99
N LEU A 132 2.89 10.89 19.63
CA LEU A 132 2.37 9.71 20.29
C LEU A 132 3.43 8.61 20.23
N ASN A 133 4.04 8.29 21.37
CA ASN A 133 5.00 7.20 21.45
C ASN A 133 4.24 5.87 21.58
N PRO A 134 4.25 4.97 20.58
CA PRO A 134 3.52 3.71 20.65
C PRO A 134 4.11 2.72 21.65
N PHE A 135 5.35 2.92 22.10
CA PHE A 135 6.09 2.02 22.99
C PHE A 135 5.97 2.35 24.48
N LYS A 136 5.21 3.39 24.85
CA LYS A 136 4.93 3.68 26.27
C LYS A 136 3.87 2.71 26.79
N THR A 137 4.28 1.81 27.69
CA THR A 137 3.46 0.71 28.25
C THR A 137 2.34 1.17 29.19
N GLU A 138 2.35 2.43 29.65
CA GLU A 138 1.37 2.95 30.63
C GLU A 138 -0.04 3.16 30.06
N ARG A 139 -0.27 2.94 28.76
CA ARG A 139 -1.59 3.19 28.16
C ARG A 139 -2.54 2.03 28.39
N LYS A 140 -3.63 2.31 29.11
CA LYS A 140 -4.76 1.38 29.33
C LYS A 140 -5.70 1.23 28.11
N HIS A 141 -5.57 2.07 27.08
CA HIS A 141 -6.48 2.08 25.93
C HIS A 141 -5.75 2.07 24.59
N LEU A 142 -6.35 1.44 23.59
CA LEU A 142 -5.86 1.48 22.21
C LEU A 142 -6.05 2.87 21.62
N ALA A 143 -5.04 3.34 20.88
CA ALA A 143 -5.04 4.64 20.23
C ALA A 143 -4.51 4.52 18.79
N CYS A 144 -5.06 5.33 17.89
CA CYS A 144 -4.59 5.43 16.52
C CYS A 144 -3.24 6.17 16.47
N ILE A 145 -2.20 5.55 15.88
CA ILE A 145 -0.85 6.17 15.82
C ILE A 145 -0.84 7.45 14.99
N SER A 146 -1.64 7.52 13.92
CA SER A 146 -1.65 8.69 13.03
C SER A 146 -2.48 9.87 13.56
N SER A 147 -3.55 9.61 14.31
CA SER A 147 -4.44 10.66 14.82
C SER A 147 -4.34 10.91 16.32
N GLY A 148 -3.68 10.03 17.09
CA GLY A 148 -3.64 10.07 18.56
C GLY A 148 -4.99 9.77 19.23
N GLN A 149 -6.03 9.46 18.46
CA GLN A 149 -7.39 9.31 18.98
C GLN A 149 -7.56 7.98 19.71
N LYS A 150 -8.17 8.03 20.90
CA LYS A 150 -8.62 6.85 21.64
C LYS A 150 -9.63 6.09 20.79
N VAL A 151 -9.40 4.79 20.64
CA VAL A 151 -10.30 3.85 19.97
C VAL A 151 -11.46 3.54 20.92
N SER A 152 -12.69 3.49 20.39
CA SER A 152 -13.86 3.09 21.18
C SER A 152 -13.76 1.62 21.59
N GLU A 153 -14.36 1.25 22.72
CA GLU A 153 -14.21 -0.08 23.31
C GLU A 153 -14.68 -1.21 22.37
N ASP A 154 -15.73 -0.96 21.59
CA ASP A 154 -16.22 -1.90 20.58
C ASP A 154 -15.20 -2.19 19.47
N ILE A 155 -14.48 -1.17 19.01
CA ILE A 155 -13.43 -1.32 18.00
C ILE A 155 -12.18 -1.93 18.63
N ALA A 156 -11.87 -1.59 19.88
CA ALA A 156 -10.75 -2.17 20.60
C ALA A 156 -10.91 -3.68 20.77
N ASP A 157 -12.10 -4.12 21.16
CA ASP A 157 -12.44 -5.54 21.27
C ASP A 157 -12.31 -6.28 19.94
N ASP A 158 -12.82 -5.71 18.85
CA ASP A 158 -12.71 -6.29 17.51
C ASP A 158 -11.25 -6.40 17.04
N LEU A 159 -10.42 -5.40 17.35
CA LEU A 159 -8.99 -5.39 17.00
C LEU A 159 -8.19 -6.41 17.81
N LEU A 160 -8.49 -6.59 19.10
CA LEU A 160 -7.83 -7.57 19.96
C LEU A 160 -8.22 -9.01 19.61
N LYS A 161 -9.49 -9.23 19.26
CA LYS A 161 -10.04 -10.55 18.94
C LYS A 161 -9.89 -10.94 17.47
N VAL A 162 -9.28 -10.09 16.63
CA VAL A 162 -9.17 -10.29 15.18
C VAL A 162 -8.50 -11.62 14.82
N GLU A 163 -7.47 -12.01 15.57
CA GLU A 163 -6.73 -13.24 15.34
C GLU A 163 -7.58 -14.46 15.68
N ASP A 164 -8.23 -14.46 16.84
CA ASP A 164 -9.10 -15.56 17.28
C ASP A 164 -10.29 -15.77 16.36
N VAL A 165 -10.91 -14.67 15.93
CA VAL A 165 -12.02 -14.71 14.97
C VAL A 165 -11.53 -15.22 13.61
N GLY A 166 -10.32 -14.82 13.19
CA GLY A 166 -9.66 -15.31 11.98
C GLY A 166 -9.39 -16.83 12.04
N LYS A 167 -8.85 -17.33 13.15
CA LYS A 167 -8.59 -18.76 13.38
C LYS A 167 -9.88 -19.57 13.36
N LYS A 168 -10.93 -19.11 14.05
CA LYS A 168 -12.25 -19.75 14.02
C LYS A 168 -12.82 -19.84 12.60
N SER A 169 -12.76 -18.73 11.87
CA SER A 169 -13.24 -18.67 10.47
C SER A 169 -12.44 -19.60 9.54
N PHE A 170 -11.13 -19.72 9.79
CA PHE A 170 -10.27 -20.64 9.04
C PHE A 170 -10.58 -22.11 9.34
N ASN A 171 -10.73 -22.48 10.61
CA ASN A 171 -11.06 -23.85 11.00
C ASN A 171 -12.42 -24.28 10.43
N GLU A 172 -13.44 -23.42 10.54
CA GLU A 172 -14.75 -23.65 9.94
C GLU A 172 -14.65 -23.84 8.41
N PHE A 173 -13.82 -23.05 7.73
CA PHE A 173 -13.56 -23.21 6.31
C PHE A 173 -12.93 -24.57 5.97
N VAL A 174 -11.93 -25.00 6.73
CA VAL A 174 -11.25 -26.29 6.53
C VAL A 174 -12.21 -27.44 6.73
N ASP A 175 -12.97 -27.45 7.83
CA ASP A 175 -13.87 -28.54 8.16
C ASP A 175 -15.02 -28.63 7.14
N THR A 176 -15.71 -27.51 6.87
CA THR A 176 -16.88 -27.51 5.98
C THR A 176 -16.57 -27.72 4.49
N ARG A 177 -15.42 -27.25 4.00
CA ARG A 177 -15.11 -27.26 2.55
C ARG A 177 -14.03 -28.25 2.14
N LEU A 178 -13.05 -28.53 3.00
CA LEU A 178 -11.93 -29.39 2.65
C LEU A 178 -12.12 -30.82 3.17
N LYS A 179 -12.57 -30.98 4.41
CA LYS A 179 -12.79 -32.30 5.03
C LYS A 179 -14.18 -32.85 4.69
N ASP A 180 -15.23 -32.22 5.22
CA ASP A 180 -16.60 -32.76 5.16
C ASP A 180 -17.27 -32.50 3.80
N LYS A 181 -16.74 -31.53 3.05
CA LYS A 181 -17.23 -31.12 1.72
C LYS A 181 -18.72 -30.79 1.68
N THR A 182 -19.30 -30.39 2.82
CA THR A 182 -20.72 -30.01 2.96
C THR A 182 -21.05 -28.76 2.15
N THR A 183 -20.07 -27.88 1.95
CA THR A 183 -20.21 -26.69 1.11
C THR A 183 -19.24 -26.69 -0.07
N ARG A 184 -19.73 -26.29 -1.24
CA ARG A 184 -18.90 -26.18 -2.45
C ARG A 184 -17.75 -25.21 -2.25
N PHE A 185 -16.55 -25.60 -2.65
CA PHE A 185 -15.33 -24.79 -2.53
C PHE A 185 -15.49 -23.37 -3.10
N HIS A 186 -16.06 -23.26 -4.31
CA HIS A 186 -16.25 -21.99 -5.02
C HIS A 186 -17.37 -21.10 -4.48
N LYS A 187 -18.18 -21.58 -3.52
CA LYS A 187 -19.23 -20.76 -2.89
C LYS A 187 -18.61 -19.48 -2.28
N PRO A 188 -19.26 -18.32 -2.39
CA PRO A 188 -18.78 -17.08 -1.77
C PRO A 188 -18.43 -17.28 -0.28
N LEU A 189 -17.39 -16.59 0.17
CA LEU A 189 -17.04 -16.52 1.59
C LEU A 189 -17.71 -15.29 2.18
N THR A 190 -18.35 -15.45 3.34
CA THR A 190 -18.91 -14.33 4.09
C THR A 190 -17.78 -13.48 4.67
N LYS A 191 -17.94 -12.16 4.62
CA LYS A 191 -16.99 -11.23 5.26
C LYS A 191 -17.37 -11.04 6.72
N THR A 192 -16.44 -11.31 7.61
CA THR A 192 -16.56 -10.90 9.01
C THR A 192 -16.53 -9.37 9.08
N LYS A 193 -17.61 -8.76 9.56
CA LYS A 193 -17.76 -7.30 9.64
C LYS A 193 -17.12 -6.75 10.91
N LEU A 194 -15.80 -6.95 11.07
CA LEU A 194 -15.05 -6.38 12.19
C LEU A 194 -14.87 -4.88 11.97
N LYS A 195 -15.06 -4.11 13.04
CA LYS A 195 -14.83 -2.67 13.02
C LYS A 195 -13.32 -2.40 13.05
N THR A 196 -12.92 -1.32 12.38
CA THR A 196 -11.51 -0.90 12.34
C THR A 196 -11.40 0.55 12.76
N VAL A 197 -10.18 1.05 13.00
CA VAL A 197 -9.95 2.47 13.31
C VAL A 197 -10.50 3.39 12.20
N GLY A 198 -10.55 2.93 10.95
CA GLY A 198 -11.19 3.66 9.85
C GLY A 198 -12.71 3.79 9.97
N SER A 199 -13.36 3.00 10.82
CA SER A 199 -14.78 3.11 11.12
C SER A 199 -15.11 4.29 12.05
N VAL A 200 -14.09 4.92 12.67
CA VAL A 200 -14.25 6.05 13.60
C VAL A 200 -14.59 7.36 12.89
N SER A 201 -14.27 7.50 11.58
CA SER A 201 -14.66 8.68 10.81
C SER A 201 -16.17 8.66 10.52
N LYS A 202 -16.95 9.09 11.51
CA LYS A 202 -18.38 9.32 11.35
C LYS A 202 -18.55 10.41 10.28
N SER A 203 -19.08 10.04 9.12
CA SER A 203 -19.74 11.01 8.23
C SER A 203 -20.95 11.57 8.98
N THR A 204 -21.01 12.87 9.18
CA THR A 204 -22.20 13.52 9.75
C THR A 204 -23.38 13.27 8.82
N GLN A 205 -24.39 12.54 9.30
CA GLN A 205 -25.64 12.34 8.56
C GLN A 205 -26.57 13.49 8.91
N ILE A 206 -26.85 14.37 7.95
CA ILE A 206 -27.94 15.35 8.08
C ILE A 206 -29.19 14.69 7.49
N LYS A 207 -30.24 14.57 8.30
CA LYS A 207 -31.55 14.14 7.81
C LYS A 207 -32.19 15.33 7.11
N SER A 208 -32.40 15.24 5.80
CA SER A 208 -33.32 16.13 5.08
C SER A 208 -34.63 15.40 4.81
N ALA A 209 -35.75 16.11 4.75
CA ALA A 209 -37.12 15.58 4.81
C ALA A 209 -37.47 14.51 3.75
N LYS A 210 -36.64 14.28 2.72
CA LYS A 210 -36.83 13.23 1.71
C LYS A 210 -35.64 12.30 1.49
N ASN A 211 -34.42 12.62 1.94
CA ASN A 211 -33.23 11.78 1.71
C ASN A 211 -32.15 11.99 2.79
N VAL A 212 -31.51 10.89 3.22
CA VAL A 212 -30.31 10.93 4.08
C VAL A 212 -29.09 11.09 3.18
N VAL A 213 -28.59 12.32 3.05
CA VAL A 213 -27.36 12.59 2.29
C VAL A 213 -26.18 12.44 3.23
N LYS A 214 -25.33 11.43 2.99
CA LYS A 214 -24.03 11.32 3.68
C LYS A 214 -23.10 12.37 3.09
N ILE A 215 -22.82 13.44 3.81
CA ILE A 215 -21.75 14.37 3.45
C ILE A 215 -20.44 13.69 3.84
N LYS A 216 -19.82 13.01 2.87
CA LYS A 216 -18.44 12.58 2.99
C LYS A 216 -17.57 13.79 2.69
N ALA A 217 -16.58 14.03 3.54
CA ALA A 217 -15.63 15.10 3.30
C ALA A 217 -14.76 14.69 2.09
N GLU A 218 -15.15 15.16 0.89
CA GLU A 218 -14.51 14.82 -0.38
C GLU A 218 -13.58 15.95 -0.83
N ARG A 219 -12.31 15.62 -1.11
CA ARG A 219 -11.32 16.59 -1.61
C ARG A 219 -11.71 17.17 -2.97
N ASN A 220 -12.56 16.47 -3.71
CA ASN A 220 -12.89 16.77 -5.09
C ASN A 220 -14.19 17.57 -5.25
N ILE A 221 -14.85 17.98 -4.15
CA ILE A 221 -16.14 18.72 -4.18
C ILE A 221 -16.02 20.00 -5.00
N PHE A 222 -14.92 20.74 -4.84
CA PHE A 222 -14.69 21.96 -5.64
C PHE A 222 -14.59 21.66 -7.13
N GLY A 223 -13.89 20.59 -7.51
CA GLY A 223 -13.79 20.17 -8.92
C GLY A 223 -15.14 19.74 -9.48
N GLN A 224 -15.95 19.01 -8.71
CA GLN A 224 -17.31 18.64 -9.12
C GLN A 224 -18.22 19.86 -9.27
N LEU A 225 -18.16 20.82 -8.35
CA LEU A 225 -18.92 22.08 -8.43
C LEU A 225 -18.52 22.91 -9.65
N LEU A 226 -17.23 22.94 -9.99
CA LEU A 226 -16.75 23.64 -11.17
C LEU A 226 -17.27 23.00 -12.46
N VAL A 227 -17.29 21.66 -12.55
CA VAL A 227 -17.91 20.96 -13.69
C VAL A 227 -19.41 21.22 -13.75
N LEU A 228 -20.11 21.11 -12.61
CA LEU A 228 -21.55 21.37 -12.54
C LEU A 228 -21.90 22.83 -12.85
N SER A 229 -21.03 23.80 -12.55
CA SER A 229 -21.25 25.21 -12.88
C SER A 229 -21.27 25.50 -14.40
N GLN A 230 -20.79 24.55 -15.21
CA GLN A 230 -20.86 24.66 -16.68
C GLN A 230 -22.26 24.29 -17.20
N GLU A 231 -22.96 23.39 -16.53
CA GLU A 231 -24.31 22.94 -16.91
C GLU A 231 -25.41 23.65 -16.11
N TYR A 232 -25.12 24.00 -14.86
CA TYR A 232 -26.03 24.65 -13.92
C TYR A 232 -25.51 26.05 -13.61
N GLN A 233 -26.41 27.04 -13.49
CA GLN A 233 -26.09 28.43 -13.10
C GLN A 233 -25.68 28.52 -11.61
N ILE A 234 -24.52 27.95 -11.28
CA ILE A 234 -23.94 27.95 -9.94
C ILE A 234 -22.99 29.13 -9.83
N ASP A 235 -23.30 30.07 -8.93
CA ASP A 235 -22.43 31.20 -8.62
C ASP A 235 -21.20 30.74 -7.84
N MET A 236 -20.09 30.53 -8.58
CA MET A 236 -18.82 30.09 -8.01
C MET A 236 -18.17 31.15 -7.10
N GLU A 237 -18.50 32.43 -7.27
CA GLU A 237 -18.01 33.49 -6.39
C GLU A 237 -18.64 33.35 -5.00
N LYS A 238 -19.94 33.09 -4.95
CA LYS A 238 -20.66 32.81 -3.70
C LYS A 238 -20.20 31.50 -3.06
N VAL A 239 -20.02 30.43 -3.85
CA VAL A 239 -19.53 29.13 -3.37
C VAL A 239 -18.16 29.26 -2.70
N SER A 240 -17.28 30.10 -3.25
CA SER A 240 -15.92 30.31 -2.72
C SER A 240 -15.87 31.11 -1.41
N LYS A 241 -16.95 31.80 -1.05
CA LYS A 241 -17.08 32.56 0.21
C LYS A 241 -17.38 31.67 1.41
N TYR A 242 -17.84 30.43 1.19
CA TYR A 242 -18.24 29.52 2.26
C TYR A 242 -17.40 28.23 2.26
N PRO A 243 -17.14 27.63 3.43
CA PRO A 243 -16.44 26.36 3.50
C PRO A 243 -17.29 25.24 2.89
N LEU A 244 -16.75 24.58 1.86
CA LEU A 244 -17.41 23.46 1.14
C LEU A 244 -17.43 22.14 1.92
N SER A 245 -16.85 22.13 3.10
CA SER A 245 -16.72 20.98 3.98
C SER A 245 -17.10 21.40 5.39
N SER A 246 -17.70 20.49 6.15
CA SER A 246 -17.97 20.68 7.59
C SER A 246 -16.70 20.89 8.42
N VAL A 247 -15.54 20.67 7.82
CA VAL A 247 -14.22 20.77 8.42
C VAL A 247 -13.28 21.51 7.47
N LEU A 248 -12.61 22.56 7.96
CA LEU A 248 -11.59 23.30 7.22
C LEU A 248 -10.33 22.45 7.06
N TRP A 249 -10.20 21.75 5.93
CA TRP A 249 -9.07 20.87 5.61
C TRP A 249 -7.66 21.44 5.80
N PRO A 250 -7.40 22.75 5.56
CA PRO A 250 -6.08 23.32 5.84
C PRO A 250 -5.74 23.40 7.34
N LEU A 251 -6.76 23.39 8.20
CA LEU A 251 -6.66 23.60 9.64
C LEU A 251 -7.03 22.35 10.44
N SER A 252 -7.66 21.36 9.80
CA SER A 252 -8.25 20.22 10.50
C SER A 252 -8.05 18.89 9.76
N SER A 253 -7.90 17.83 10.55
CA SER A 253 -7.82 16.43 10.17
C SER A 253 -9.13 15.95 9.53
N PRO A 254 -9.12 14.86 8.72
CA PRO A 254 -10.33 14.20 8.24
C PRO A 254 -11.34 13.81 9.33
N GLY A 255 -10.91 13.74 10.59
CA GLY A 255 -11.77 13.52 11.76
C GLY A 255 -12.28 14.79 12.46
N GLY A 256 -12.04 15.98 11.92
CA GLY A 256 -12.50 17.26 12.51
C GLY A 256 -11.59 17.90 13.55
N LEU A 257 -10.46 17.27 13.89
CA LEU A 257 -9.50 17.79 14.89
C LEU A 257 -8.52 18.79 14.29
N SER A 258 -8.09 19.81 15.06
CA SER A 258 -7.08 20.78 14.61
C SER A 258 -5.72 20.12 14.29
N LEU A 259 -5.13 20.46 13.15
CA LEU A 259 -3.83 19.96 12.69
C LEU A 259 -2.70 20.68 13.43
N LYS A 260 -1.85 20.03 14.21
CA LYS A 260 -0.71 20.66 14.92
C LYS A 260 0.47 21.11 14.02
N THR A 261 0.21 21.51 12.78
CA THR A 261 1.21 22.08 11.88
C THR A 261 1.39 23.58 12.17
N ASN A 262 2.48 24.20 11.70
CA ASN A 262 2.67 25.67 11.82
C ASN A 262 1.47 26.48 11.27
N LYS A 263 0.67 25.91 10.35
CA LYS A 263 -0.57 26.51 9.85
C LYS A 263 -1.69 26.58 10.90
N ALA A 264 -1.73 25.72 11.93
CA ALA A 264 -2.72 25.88 13.00
C ALA A 264 -2.46 27.06 13.94
N ARG A 265 -1.25 27.64 13.95
CA ARG A 265 -1.05 28.96 14.61
C ARG A 265 -1.89 30.06 13.94
N LEU A 266 -2.28 29.87 12.68
CA LEU A 266 -3.20 30.76 11.98
C LEU A 266 -4.61 30.71 12.60
N LEU A 267 -5.05 29.54 13.08
CA LEU A 267 -6.37 29.39 13.73
C LEU A 267 -6.46 30.29 14.97
N HIS A 268 -5.46 30.26 15.85
CA HIS A 268 -5.40 31.13 17.03
C HIS A 268 -5.38 32.62 16.67
N LYS A 269 -4.82 32.99 15.51
CA LYS A 269 -4.77 34.37 15.05
C LYS A 269 -6.12 34.83 14.45
N LEU A 270 -6.82 33.90 13.80
CA LEU A 270 -8.18 34.10 13.27
C LEU A 270 -9.22 34.18 14.40
N GLU A 271 -9.09 33.37 15.45
CA GLU A 271 -9.93 33.44 16.65
C GLU A 271 -9.85 34.83 17.31
N ASN A 272 -8.65 35.44 17.33
CA ASN A 272 -8.42 36.77 17.90
C ASN A 272 -8.87 37.94 16.99
N THR A 273 -9.29 37.70 15.74
CA THR A 273 -9.70 38.76 14.79
C THR A 273 -11.17 38.71 14.40
N LEU A 274 -11.89 37.64 14.77
CA LEU A 274 -13.30 37.42 14.42
C LEU A 274 -14.24 37.39 15.64
N PHE A 275 -13.76 37.81 16.81
CA PHE A 275 -14.57 38.14 17.99
C PHE A 275 -14.12 39.47 18.58
#